data_AF-A0A6V7K6Q0-F1
#
_entry.id   AF-A0A6V7K6Q0-F1
#
_cell.length_a   1.000
_cell.length_b   1.000
_cell.length_c   1.000
_cell.angle_alpha   90.00
_cell.angle_beta   90.00
_cell.angle_gamma   90.00
#
_symmetry.space_group_name_H-M   'P 1'
#
loop_
_entity.id
_entity.type
_entity.pdbx_description
1 polymer ?
#
loop_
_entity_poly.entity_id
_entity_poly.type
_entity_poly.pdbx_seq_one_letter_code
_entity_poly.pdbx_strand_id
1 'polypeptide(L)' 'LGANHDESTSPDECIDTNGYIMSWNARYHSKPYEWSSCSKKNISDHL' A
#
# COMPACT_ATOMS: atom_id res chain seq x y z
N LEU A 1 -0.70 -11.33 4.94
CA LEU A 1 -0.11 -11.42 3.58
C LEU A 1 1.24 -10.72 3.46
N GLY A 2 1.79 -10.09 4.52
CA GLY A 2 3.13 -9.49 4.46
C GLY A 2 3.21 -8.11 3.78
N ALA A 3 2.09 -7.48 3.45
CA ALA A 3 2.08 -6.10 2.94
C ALA A 3 2.32 -5.09 4.07
N ASN A 4 3.19 -4.10 3.83
CA ASN A 4 3.40 -2.95 4.71
C ASN A 4 2.34 -1.87 4.47
N HIS A 5 2.23 -0.92 5.40
CA HIS A 5 1.45 0.28 5.15
C HIS A 5 2.08 1.10 4.01
N ASP A 6 1.20 1.66 3.21
CA ASP A 6 1.46 2.58 2.12
C ASP A 6 1.68 3.98 2.77
N GLU A 7 2.94 4.37 2.99
CA GLU A 7 3.37 5.62 3.63
C GLU A 7 4.28 6.45 2.73
N SER A 8 4.15 7.79 2.77
CA SER A 8 4.98 8.70 1.96
C SER A 8 6.47 8.71 2.34
N THR A 9 6.82 8.17 3.50
CA THR A 9 8.19 8.09 4.04
C THR A 9 8.80 6.69 3.89
N SER A 10 8.10 5.76 3.26
CA SER A 10 8.67 4.44 2.95
C SER A 10 9.88 4.61 2.02
N PRO A 11 11.00 3.90 2.25
CA PRO A 11 12.21 4.04 1.44
C PRO A 11 12.05 3.58 -0.02
N ASP A 12 10.93 2.92 -0.35
CA ASP A 12 10.61 2.45 -1.69
C ASP A 12 9.72 3.45 -2.45
N GLU A 13 9.67 3.31 -3.78
CA GLU A 13 8.89 4.10 -4.77
C GLU A 13 7.35 4.14 -4.53
N CYS A 14 6.88 3.81 -3.32
CA CYS A 14 5.48 3.72 -2.91
C CYS A 14 4.87 5.06 -2.47
N ILE A 15 5.52 6.18 -2.82
CA ILE A 15 5.22 7.54 -2.34
C ILE A 15 3.80 8.03 -2.74
N ASP A 16 3.12 7.38 -3.68
CA ASP A 16 1.78 7.77 -4.12
C ASP A 16 0.76 6.62 -4.04
N THR A 17 0.39 6.25 -2.82
CA THR A 17 -0.53 5.14 -2.54
C THR A 17 -1.67 5.54 -1.59
N ASN A 18 -1.91 6.84 -1.43
CA ASN A 18 -3.13 7.36 -0.81
C ASN A 18 -4.34 6.87 -1.62
N GLY A 19 -5.22 6.09 -0.99
CA GLY A 19 -6.37 5.51 -1.69
C GLY A 19 -6.59 4.04 -1.42
N TYR A 20 -5.52 3.26 -1.30
CA TYR A 20 -5.60 1.81 -1.29
C TYR A 20 -5.81 1.24 0.11
N ILE A 21 -6.17 -0.06 0.17
CA ILE A 21 -6.50 -0.75 1.42
C ILE A 21 -5.39 -0.68 2.49
N MET A 22 -4.13 -0.59 2.06
CA MET A 22 -2.96 -0.50 2.96
C MET A 22 -2.51 0.94 3.24
N SER A 23 -3.22 1.95 2.74
CA SER A 23 -2.88 3.35 3.02
C SER A 23 -2.91 3.63 4.52
N TRP A 24 -1.81 4.19 5.03
CA TRP A 24 -1.63 4.56 6.45
C TRP A 24 -2.80 5.41 6.98
N ASN A 25 -3.35 6.29 6.14
CA ASN A 25 -4.42 7.18 6.53
C ASN A 25 -5.75 6.78 5.89
N ALA A 26 -6.61 6.15 6.70
CA ALA A 26 -7.96 5.73 6.29
C ALA A 26 -8.83 6.85 5.72
N ARG A 27 -8.56 8.12 6.08
CA ARG A 27 -9.30 9.27 5.55
C ARG A 27 -9.11 9.46 4.04
N TYR A 28 -8.06 8.88 3.46
CA TYR A 28 -7.75 8.99 2.05
C TYR A 28 -8.07 7.71 1.25
N HIS A 29 -8.76 6.73 1.84
CA HIS A 29 -9.15 5.49 1.16
C HIS A 29 -10.23 5.73 0.08
N SER A 30 -9.82 6.19 -1.10
CA SER A 30 -10.66 6.30 -2.30
C SER A 30 -10.92 4.96 -2.98
N LYS A 31 -10.08 3.95 -2.69
CA LYS A 31 -10.11 2.58 -3.23
C LYS A 31 -9.85 1.55 -2.12
N PRO A 32 -10.71 1.49 -1.08
CA PRO A 32 -10.47 0.70 0.13
C PRO A 32 -10.40 -0.83 -0.08
N TYR A 33 -10.73 -1.32 -1.27
CA TYR A 33 -10.72 -2.75 -1.61
C TYR A 33 -9.67 -3.12 -2.67
N GLU A 34 -8.85 -2.16 -3.10
CA GLU A 34 -7.78 -2.39 -4.06
C GLU A 34 -6.42 -2.40 -3.34
N TRP A 35 -5.54 -3.31 -3.77
CA TRP A 35 -4.15 -3.32 -3.36
C TRP A 35 -3.33 -2.36 -4.21
N SER A 36 -2.47 -1.57 -3.57
CA SER A 36 -1.44 -0.81 -4.27
C SER A 36 -0.46 -1.73 -4.99
N SER A 37 0.25 -1.22 -5.99
CA SER A 37 1.29 -2.00 -6.69
C SER A 37 2.36 -2.50 -5.73
N CYS A 38 2.73 -1.70 -4.72
CA CYS A 38 3.69 -2.10 -3.68
C CYS A 38 3.16 -3.21 -2.78
N SER A 39 1.90 -3.11 -2.35
CA SER A 39 1.25 -4.18 -1.59
C SER A 39 1.24 -5.48 -2.38
N LYS A 40 0.90 -5.44 -3.68
CA LYS A 40 0.92 -6.63 -4.55
C LYS A 40 2.33 -7.24 -4.65
N LYS A 41 3.36 -6.41 -4.82
CA LYS A 41 4.75 -6.87 -4.88
C LYS A 41 5.20 -7.52 -3.58
N ASN A 42 4.97 -6.86 -2.45
CA ASN A 42 5.32 -7.40 -1.13
C ASN A 42 4.63 -8.75 -0.86
N ILE A 43 3.35 -8.86 -1.19
CA ILE A 43 2.60 -10.13 -1.06
C ILE A 43 3.22 -11.19 -1.96
N SER A 44 3.54 -10.86 -3.21
CA SER A 44 4.16 -11.80 -4.16
C SER A 44 5.55 -12.25 -3.75
N ASP A 45 6.36 -11.38 -3.14
CA ASP A 45 7.72 -11.72 -2.69
C ASP A 45 7.71 -12.64 -1.45
N HIS A 46 6.57 -12.73 -0.75
CA HIS A 46 6.36 -13.58 0.44
C HIS A 46 5.59 -14.88 0.16
N LEU A 47 5.28 -15.18 -1.11
CA LEU A 47 4.63 -16.42 -1.57
C LEU A 47 5.65 -17.34 -2.24
#